data_AF-A0A5S9M7Z1-F1
#
_entry.id   AF-A0A5S9M7Z1-F1
#
_cell.length_a   1.000
_cell.length_b   1.000
_cell.length_c   1.000
_cell.angle_alpha   90.00
_cell.angle_beta   90.00
_cell.angle_gamma   90.00
#
_symmetry.space_group_name_H-M   'P 1'
#
loop_
_entity.id
_entity.type
_entity.pdbx_description
1 polymer ?
#
loop_
_entity_poly.entity_id
_entity_poly.type
_entity_poly.pdbx_seq_one_letter_code
_entity_poly.pdbx_strand_id
1 'polypeptide(L)' 'MGALVHNPVLLIMDEPFTGLDPESIKAIKDYLKAFTHKGNSIIFSTHILEVAEKLCDRLVIIEKRKLYCHR' A
#
# COMPACT_ATOMS: atom_id res chain seq x y z
N MET A 1 6.63 -0.76 12.04
CA MET A 1 5.70 0.20 12.70
C MET A 1 6.36 1.49 13.21
N GLY A 2 7.70 1.60 13.30
CA GLY A 2 8.36 2.86 13.70
C GLY A 2 8.01 4.07 12.83
N ALA A 3 7.71 3.87 11.54
CA ALA A 3 7.28 4.92 10.62
C ALA A 3 5.99 5.64 11.05
N LEU A 4 5.18 5.06 11.95
CA LEU A 4 3.91 5.62 12.40
C LEU A 4 4.05 6.54 13.63
N VAL A 5 5.20 6.53 14.30
CA VAL A 5 5.41 7.24 15.57
C VAL A 5 5.16 8.75 15.44
N HIS A 6 5.51 9.33 14.29
CA HIS A 6 5.35 10.75 14.03
C HIS A 6 4.01 11.14 13.41
N ASN A 7 3.04 10.20 13.35
CA ASN A 7 1.74 10.40 12.74
C ASN A 7 1.82 11.08 11.34
N PRO A 8 2.54 10.46 10.38
CA PRO A 8 2.80 11.07 9.09
C PRO A 8 1.52 11.26 8.28
N VAL A 9 1.49 12.27 7.41
CA VAL A 9 0.41 12.46 6.43
C VAL A 9 0.57 11.59 5.18
N LEU A 10 1.78 11.03 4.97
CA LEU A 10 2.12 10.15 3.86
C LEU A 10 2.92 8.95 4.37
N LEU A 11 2.44 7.75 4.08
CA LEU A 11 3.13 6.50 4.36
C LEU A 11 3.66 5.88 3.06
N ILE A 12 4.96 5.62 2.98
CA ILE A 12 5.60 4.95 1.84
C ILE A 12 6.14 3.61 2.32
N MET A 13 5.79 2.51 1.65
CA MET A 13 6.21 1.16 2.03
C MET A 13 6.70 0.36 0.83
N ASP A 14 7.79 -0.37 1.00
CA ASP A 14 8.28 -1.31 0.01
C ASP A 14 7.81 -2.73 0.39
N GLU A 15 7.01 -3.36 -0.48
CA GLU A 15 6.50 -4.72 -0.31
C GLU A 15 5.90 -5.05 1.09
N PRO A 16 4.95 -4.26 1.61
CA PRO A 16 4.50 -4.33 3.01
C PRO A 16 3.76 -5.62 3.39
N PHE A 17 3.39 -6.45 2.41
CA PHE A 17 2.63 -7.68 2.62
C PHE A 17 3.51 -8.94 2.52
N THR A 18 4.77 -8.80 2.13
CA THR A 18 5.65 -9.95 1.89
C THR A 18 5.95 -10.69 3.20
N GLY A 19 5.81 -12.02 3.18
CA GLY A 19 6.12 -12.88 4.32
C GLY A 19 5.08 -12.90 5.44
N LEU A 20 3.90 -12.31 5.21
CA LEU A 20 2.80 -12.30 6.18
C LEU A 20 1.79 -13.41 5.91
N ASP A 21 1.23 -13.96 6.99
CA ASP A 21 0.10 -14.86 6.92
C ASP A 21 -1.21 -14.10 6.57
N PRO A 22 -2.27 -14.81 6.12
CA PRO A 22 -3.53 -14.18 5.71
C PRO A 22 -4.19 -13.28 6.76
N GLU A 23 -4.12 -13.63 8.04
CA GLU A 23 -4.72 -12.85 9.13
C GLU A 23 -3.95 -11.53 9.33
N SER A 24 -2.61 -11.60 9.32
CA SER A 24 -1.74 -10.42 9.38
C SER A 24 -1.98 -9.48 8.19
N ILE A 25 -2.13 -10.02 6.98
CA ILE A 25 -2.44 -9.21 5.78
C ILE A 25 -3.77 -8.47 5.95
N LYS A 26 -4.80 -9.14 6.50
CA LYS A 26 -6.11 -8.53 6.75
C LYS A 26 -6.00 -7.38 7.76
N ALA A 27 -5.30 -7.60 8.87
CA ALA A 27 -5.09 -6.57 9.89
C ALA A 27 -4.36 -5.32 9.32
N ILE A 28 -3.33 -5.52 8.50
CA ILE A 28 -2.64 -4.40 7.83
C ILE A 28 -3.60 -3.69 6.88
N LYS A 29 -4.37 -4.42 6.06
CA LYS A 29 -5.35 -3.80 5.13
C LYS A 29 -6.35 -2.92 5.87
N ASP A 30 -6.89 -3.39 6.99
CA ASP A 30 -7.85 -2.64 7.79
C ASP A 30 -7.22 -1.38 8.38
N TYR A 31 -5.96 -1.48 8.85
CA TYR A 31 -5.20 -0.32 9.31
C TYR A 31 -4.97 0.71 8.20
N LEU A 32 -4.52 0.28 7.02
CA LEU A 32 -4.25 1.17 5.90
C LEU A 32 -5.52 1.91 5.43
N LYS A 33 -6.66 1.22 5.40
CA LYS A 33 -7.97 1.85 5.13
C LYS A 33 -8.32 2.90 6.18
N ALA A 34 -8.19 2.57 7.47
CA ALA A 34 -8.46 3.53 8.53
C ALA A 34 -7.52 4.75 8.47
N PHE A 35 -6.28 4.54 8.03
CA PHE A 35 -5.30 5.60 7.84
C PHE A 35 -5.69 6.55 6.69
N THR A 36 -6.13 6.03 5.55
CA THR A 36 -6.59 6.88 4.44
C THR A 36 -7.91 7.60 4.75
N HIS A 37 -8.82 6.97 5.50
CA HIS A 37 -10.05 7.63 5.97
C HIS A 37 -9.82 8.85 6.87
N LYS A 38 -8.64 8.96 7.50
CA LYS A 38 -8.24 10.16 8.25
C LYS A 38 -7.71 11.29 7.37
N GLY A 39 -7.71 11.13 6.05
CA GLY A 39 -7.19 12.10 5.08
C GLY A 39 -5.70 11.93 4.76
N ASN A 40 -5.06 10.87 5.26
CA ASN A 40 -3.67 10.59 4.97
C ASN A 40 -3.54 9.83 3.63
N SER A 41 -2.34 9.86 3.05
CA SER A 41 -2.01 9.17 1.79
C SER A 41 -1.08 7.98 2.01
N ILE A 42 -1.19 6.97 1.14
CA ILE A 42 -0.33 5.78 1.17
C ILE A 42 0.22 5.54 -0.23
N ILE A 43 1.50 5.21 -0.31
CA ILE A 43 2.16 4.67 -1.50
C ILE A 43 2.81 3.35 -1.08
N PHE A 44 2.54 2.28 -1.82
CA PHE A 44 3.26 1.02 -1.62
C PHE A 44 3.59 0.34 -2.93
N SER A 45 4.67 -0.45 -2.93
CA SER A 45 5.00 -1.38 -4.00
C SER A 45 4.46 -2.77 -3.67
N THR A 46 4.01 -3.49 -4.68
CA THR A 46 3.80 -4.94 -4.58
C THR A 46 3.90 -5.58 -5.95
N HIS A 47 4.40 -6.81 -5.99
CA HIS A 47 4.31 -7.68 -7.16
C HIS A 47 2.95 -8.41 -7.26
N ILE A 48 2.07 -8.30 -6.27
CA ILE A 48 0.76 -8.96 -6.25
C ILE A 48 -0.32 -8.03 -6.82
N LEU A 49 -0.61 -8.15 -8.11
CA LEU A 49 -1.54 -7.27 -8.83
C LEU A 49 -2.94 -7.23 -8.20
N GLU A 50 -3.47 -8.39 -7.78
CA GLU A 50 -4.80 -8.48 -7.15
C GLU A 50 -4.92 -7.62 -5.88
N VAL A 51 -3.83 -7.51 -5.11
CA VAL A 51 -3.80 -6.68 -3.89
C VAL A 51 -3.78 -5.20 -4.27
N ALA A 52 -2.99 -4.84 -5.27
CA ALA A 52 -2.91 -3.48 -5.77
C ALA A 52 -4.29 -3.01 -6.29
N GLU A 53 -4.96 -3.80 -7.14
CA GLU A 53 -6.28 -3.48 -7.69
C GLU A 53 -7.37 -3.35 -6.62
N LYS A 54 -7.30 -4.12 -5.54
CA LYS A 54 -8.30 -4.09 -4.46
C LYS A 54 -8.11 -2.95 -3.47
N LEU A 55 -6.90 -2.42 -3.32
CA LEU A 55 -6.56 -1.46 -2.27
C LEU A 55 -6.26 -0.05 -2.78
N CYS A 56 -5.75 0.07 -4.00
CA CYS A 56 -5.28 1.35 -4.51
C CYS A 56 -6.37 2.07 -5.30
N ASP A 57 -6.51 3.38 -5.06
CA ASP A 57 -7.32 4.27 -5.90
C ASP A 57 -6.67 4.56 -7.26
N ARG A 58 -5.36 4.30 -7.37
CA ARG A 58 -4.52 4.54 -8.55
C ARG A 58 -3.40 3.52 -8.62
N LEU A 59 -3.10 3.04 -9.81
CA LEU A 59 -2.07 2.03 -10.05
C LEU A 59 -0.98 2.55 -10.99
N VAL A 60 0.26 2.17 -10.69
CA VAL A 60 1.41 2.40 -11.58
C VAL A 60 2.14 1.08 -11.76
N ILE A 61 2.23 0.61 -13.00
CA ILE A 61 2.99 -0.58 -13.36
C ILE A 61 4.34 -0.14 -13.91
N ILE A 62 5.40 -0.76 -13.39
CA ILE A 62 6.78 -0.52 -13.83
C ILE A 62 7.26 -1.73 -14.62
N GLU A 63 7.53 -1.55 -15.91
CA GLU A 63 8.06 -2.62 -16.77
C GLU A 63 9.17 -2.05 -17.67
N LYS A 64 10.34 -2.70 -17.71
CA LYS A 64 11.46 -2.32 -18.60
C LYS A 64 11.80 -0.82 -18.59
N ARG A 65 11.86 -0.20 -17.40
CA ARG A 65 12.11 1.24 -17.19
C ARG A 65 11.01 2.18 -17.72
N LYS A 66 9.83 1.65 -18.05
CA LYS A 66 8.64 2.41 -18.41
C LYS A 66 7.63 2.37 -17.27
N LEU A 67 6.89 3.47 -17.11
CA LEU A 67 5.78 3.60 -16.17
C LEU A 67 4.46 3.62 -16.94
N TYR A 68 3.54 2.76 -16.55
CA TYR A 68 2.18 2.73 -17.08
C TYR A 68 1.23 3.12 -15.95
N CYS A 69 0.53 4.25 -16.11
CA CYS A 69 -0.47 4.70 -15.14
C CYS A 69 -1.82 4.08 -15.50
N HIS A 70 -2.45 3.43 -14.53
CA HIS A 70 -3.80 2.91 -14.62
C HIS A 70 -4.67 3.51 -13.51
N ARG A 71 -5.97 3.67 -13.78
CA ARG A 71 -6.91 4.30 -12.86
C ARG A 71 -7.73 3.24 -12.16
#